data_AF-V6LUC6-F1
#
_entry.id   AF-V6LUC6-F1
#
_cell.length_a   1.000
_cell.length_b   1.000
_cell.length_c   1.000
_cell.angle_alpha   90.00
_cell.angle_beta   90.00
_cell.angle_gamma   90.00
#
_symmetry.space_group_name_H-M   'P 1'
#
loop_
_entity.id
_entity.type
_entity.pdbx_description
1 polymer ?
#
loop_
_entity_poly.entity_id
_entity_poly.type
_entity_poly.pdbx_seq_one_letter_code
_entity_poly.pdbx_strand_id
1 'polypeptide(L)'
;MPRDDRDILLHYLQIVQTGTSKTEFNNQSSYLSNKVYRQEMSSSSYTRPLSIMAFFGIKYKKKKQLAQDILIQLLSILSERKSSQLTQIVQTFSPLPADSEQPVVISKLDELSVFQTAEILQLIQEQDTEMYNFVIKWMCK
;
A
#
# COMPACT_ATOMS: atom_id res chain seq x y z
N MET A 1 -8.02 4.36 -13.45
CA MET A 1 -7.49 5.37 -12.52
C MET A 1 -6.42 4.71 -11.66
N PRO A 2 -5.20 5.28 -11.55
CA PRO A 2 -4.28 4.93 -10.48
C PRO A 2 -5.01 5.11 -9.13
N ARG A 3 -4.86 4.14 -8.23
CA ARG A 3 -5.56 4.11 -6.94
C ARG A 3 -4.61 4.64 -5.86
N ASP A 4 -5.09 5.48 -4.95
CA ASP A 4 -4.26 6.02 -3.87
C ASP A 4 -3.75 4.88 -2.97
N ASP A 5 -2.44 4.89 -2.70
CA ASP A 5 -1.76 3.95 -1.80
C ASP A 5 -2.46 3.88 -0.44
N ARG A 6 -3.03 5.00 0.05
CA ARG A 6 -3.79 5.06 1.30
C ARG A 6 -4.98 4.11 1.27
N ASP A 7 -5.78 4.18 0.22
CA ASP A 7 -6.99 3.38 0.13
C ASP A 7 -6.67 1.90 -0.04
N ILE A 8 -5.59 1.59 -0.76
CA ILE A 8 -5.07 0.22 -0.90
C ILE A 8 -4.68 -0.35 0.47
N LEU A 9 -3.93 0.41 1.28
CA LEU A 9 -3.50 -0.03 2.60
C LEU A 9 -4.67 -0.18 3.58
N LEU A 10 -5.58 0.80 3.62
CA LEU A 10 -6.80 0.73 4.44
C LEU A 10 -7.67 -0.47 4.06
N HIS A 11 -7.77 -0.76 2.77
CA HIS A 11 -8.48 -1.91 2.27
C HIS A 11 -7.87 -3.24 2.77
N TYR A 12 -6.55 -3.42 2.67
CA TYR A 12 -5.91 -4.63 3.21
C TYR A 12 -6.02 -4.72 4.73
N LEU A 13 -5.99 -3.59 5.44
CA LEU A 13 -6.19 -3.56 6.88
C LEU A 13 -7.60 -4.04 7.23
N GLN A 14 -8.62 -3.57 6.52
CA GLN A 14 -10.00 -4.02 6.68
C GLN A 14 -10.13 -5.52 6.40
N ILE A 15 -9.47 -6.04 5.36
CA ILE A 15 -9.45 -7.48 5.06
C ILE A 15 -8.89 -8.28 6.25
N VAL A 16 -7.73 -7.89 6.78
CA VAL A 16 -7.12 -8.60 7.92
C VAL A 16 -8.00 -8.51 9.16
N GLN A 17 -8.55 -7.33 9.46
CA GLN A 17 -9.41 -7.08 10.62
C GLN A 17 -10.70 -7.92 10.57
N THR A 18 -11.35 -7.96 9.42
CA THR A 18 -12.64 -8.64 9.26
C THR A 18 -12.51 -10.13 8.89
N GLY A 19 -11.34 -10.54 8.38
CA GLY A 19 -11.12 -11.89 7.86
C GLY A 19 -11.87 -12.18 6.56
N THR A 20 -12.41 -11.16 5.88
CA THR A 20 -13.15 -11.29 4.62
C THR A 20 -12.54 -10.41 3.54
N SER A 21 -12.49 -10.92 2.32
CA SER A 21 -12.07 -10.17 1.12
C SER A 21 -13.17 -9.23 0.59
N LYS A 22 -14.38 -9.29 1.17
CA LYS A 22 -15.49 -8.39 0.85
C LYS A 22 -15.35 -7.10 1.65
N THR A 23 -15.08 -6.01 0.96
CA THR A 23 -14.97 -4.66 1.52
C THR A 23 -15.65 -3.68 0.57
N GLU A 24 -15.97 -2.47 1.05
CA GLU A 24 -16.53 -1.41 0.19
C GLU A 24 -15.59 -1.04 -0.96
N PHE A 25 -14.28 -1.30 -0.79
CA PHE A 25 -13.24 -1.12 -1.81
C PHE A 25 -13.31 -2.12 -2.99
N ASN A 26 -14.00 -3.26 -2.81
CA ASN A 26 -14.20 -4.26 -3.85
C ASN A 26 -15.64 -4.79 -3.79
N ASN A 27 -16.53 -4.09 -4.49
CA ASN A 27 -17.98 -4.35 -4.55
C ASN A 27 -18.33 -5.63 -5.35
N GLN A 28 -17.35 -6.46 -5.68
CA GLN A 28 -17.52 -7.74 -6.36
C GLN A 28 -17.87 -8.86 -5.36
N SER A 29 -18.32 -10.00 -5.88
CA SER A 29 -18.57 -11.19 -5.06
C SER A 29 -17.26 -11.68 -4.41
N SER A 30 -17.32 -12.20 -3.18
CA SER A 30 -16.13 -12.61 -2.41
C SER A 30 -15.19 -13.58 -3.14
N TYR A 31 -15.74 -14.38 -4.07
CA TYR A 31 -14.99 -15.30 -4.93
C TYR A 31 -14.18 -14.57 -6.01
N LEU A 32 -14.77 -13.57 -6.67
CA LEU A 32 -14.09 -12.73 -7.65
C LEU A 32 -13.04 -11.84 -6.98
N SER A 33 -13.35 -11.28 -5.80
CA SER A 33 -12.39 -10.52 -5.01
C SER A 33 -11.15 -11.38 -4.70
N ASN A 34 -11.32 -12.59 -4.16
CA ASN A 34 -10.20 -13.51 -3.90
C ASN A 34 -9.39 -13.89 -5.15
N LYS A 35 -10.05 -13.98 -6.31
CA LYS A 35 -9.40 -14.34 -7.58
C LYS A 35 -8.62 -13.15 -8.16
N VAL A 36 -9.16 -11.94 -8.08
CA VAL A 36 -8.49 -10.69 -8.47
C VAL A 36 -7.25 -10.44 -7.59
N TYR A 37 -7.31 -10.70 -6.28
CA TYR A 37 -6.11 -10.59 -5.42
C TYR A 37 -5.06 -11.67 -5.67
N ARG A 38 -5.46 -12.86 -6.12
CA ARG A 38 -4.52 -13.94 -6.51
C ARG A 38 -3.93 -13.76 -7.91
N GLN A 39 -4.63 -13.07 -8.82
CA GLN A 39 -4.26 -13.03 -10.25
C GLN A 39 -3.92 -11.63 -10.80
N GLU A 40 -4.43 -10.52 -10.26
CA GLU A 40 -4.60 -9.29 -11.06
C GLU A 40 -3.95 -7.99 -10.57
N MET A 41 -3.07 -7.97 -9.57
CA MET A 41 -2.24 -6.79 -9.37
C MET A 41 -0.80 -7.09 -9.74
N SER A 42 -0.42 -6.63 -10.95
CA SER A 42 0.92 -6.55 -11.55
C SER A 42 2.01 -7.32 -10.81
N SER A 43 2.64 -8.28 -11.48
CA SER A 43 3.75 -9.09 -10.96
C SER A 43 4.91 -8.28 -10.35
N SER A 44 4.99 -6.97 -10.60
CA SER A 44 6.00 -6.05 -10.07
C SER A 44 5.49 -5.04 -9.03
N SER A 45 4.21 -5.04 -8.66
CA SER A 45 3.63 -4.06 -7.72
C SER A 45 3.87 -4.44 -6.25
N TYR A 46 4.07 -3.43 -5.40
CA TYR A 46 4.19 -3.56 -3.95
C TYR A 46 2.90 -4.12 -3.30
N THR A 47 1.78 -4.05 -4.00
CA THR A 47 0.49 -4.60 -3.54
C THR A 47 0.47 -6.13 -3.49
N ARG A 48 1.29 -6.81 -4.31
CA ARG A 48 1.38 -8.27 -4.33
C ARG A 48 1.89 -8.85 -3.01
N PRO A 49 3.06 -8.43 -2.47
CA PRO A 49 3.50 -8.91 -1.16
C PRO A 49 2.51 -8.60 -0.04
N LEU A 50 1.85 -7.43 -0.05
CA LEU A 50 0.81 -7.07 0.93
C LEU A 50 -0.39 -8.01 0.88
N SER A 51 -0.87 -8.35 -0.32
CA SER A 51 -2.01 -9.26 -0.48
C SER A 51 -1.71 -10.67 0.07
N ILE A 52 -0.50 -11.18 -0.18
CA ILE A 52 -0.07 -12.50 0.27
C ILE A 52 0.15 -12.49 1.80
N MET A 53 0.72 -11.41 2.33
CA MET A 53 0.90 -11.18 3.77
C MET A 53 -0.45 -11.13 4.50
N ALA A 54 -1.41 -10.37 3.98
CA ALA A 54 -2.76 -10.28 4.54
C ALA A 54 -3.45 -11.65 4.53
N PHE A 55 -3.32 -12.41 3.44
CA PHE A 55 -3.81 -13.79 3.36
C PHE A 55 -3.15 -14.70 4.41
N PHE A 56 -1.83 -14.59 4.61
CA PHE A 56 -1.12 -15.34 5.65
C PHE A 56 -1.66 -15.01 7.05
N GLY A 57 -1.83 -13.72 7.37
CA GLY A 57 -2.40 -13.28 8.65
C GLY A 57 -3.81 -13.82 8.92
N ILE A 58 -4.65 -13.91 7.89
CA ILE A 58 -5.99 -14.51 8.01
C ILE A 58 -5.92 -16.02 8.21
N LYS A 59 -5.12 -16.70 7.38
CA LYS A 59 -4.98 -18.17 7.41
C LYS A 59 -4.41 -18.64 8.76
N TYR A 60 -3.44 -17.90 9.30
CA TYR A 60 -2.77 -18.20 10.56
C TYR A 60 -3.19 -17.18 11.62
N LYS A 61 -4.30 -17.42 12.32
CA LYS A 61 -4.90 -16.47 13.29
C LYS A 61 -3.91 -15.83 14.27
N LYS A 62 -2.87 -16.54 14.71
CA LYS A 62 -1.81 -16.02 15.60
C LYS A 62 -0.95 -14.91 14.96
N LYS A 63 -0.87 -14.86 13.63
CA LYS A 63 -0.12 -13.88 12.82
C LYS A 63 -1.01 -12.74 12.32
N LYS A 64 -2.31 -12.73 12.67
CA LYS A 64 -3.26 -11.69 12.29
C LYS A 64 -2.85 -10.31 12.83
N GLN A 65 -2.41 -10.24 14.09
CA GLN A 65 -2.00 -8.97 14.70
C GLN A 65 -0.78 -8.39 13.99
N LEU A 66 0.23 -9.21 13.77
CA LEU A 66 1.44 -8.86 13.04
C LEU A 66 1.15 -8.26 11.64
N ALA A 67 0.24 -8.88 10.87
CA ALA A 67 -0.16 -8.35 9.57
C ALA A 67 -0.88 -6.99 9.68
N GLN A 68 -1.65 -6.74 10.74
CA GLN A 68 -2.25 -5.42 10.99
C GLN A 68 -1.19 -4.39 11.36
N ASP A 69 -0.24 -4.75 12.23
CA ASP A 69 0.80 -3.84 12.70
C ASP A 69 1.67 -3.35 11.53
N ILE A 70 2.04 -4.24 10.61
CA ILE A 70 2.77 -3.88 9.38
C ILE A 70 1.95 -2.90 8.52
N LEU A 71 0.65 -3.13 8.35
CA LEU A 71 -0.23 -2.24 7.56
C LEU A 71 -0.42 -0.87 8.21
N ILE A 72 -0.53 -0.82 9.54
CA ILE A 72 -0.60 0.43 10.31
C ILE A 72 0.72 1.21 10.20
N GLN A 73 1.86 0.51 10.28
CA GLN A 73 3.18 1.12 10.10
C GLN A 73 3.32 1.73 8.70
N LEU A 74 2.89 1.03 7.65
CA LEU A 74 2.87 1.56 6.29
C LEU A 74 1.98 2.79 6.15
N LEU A 75 0.81 2.82 6.81
CA LEU A 75 -0.06 4.01 6.82
C LEU A 75 0.61 5.22 7.51
N SER A 76 1.40 4.99 8.56
CA SER A 76 2.20 6.04 9.20
C SER A 76 3.28 6.58 8.26
N ILE A 77 4.07 5.68 7.66
CA ILE A 77 5.14 6.03 6.69
C ILE A 77 4.55 6.79 5.50
N LEU A 78 3.40 6.37 4.98
CA LEU A 78 2.68 7.05 3.91
C LEU A 78 2.36 8.51 4.28
N SER A 79 1.83 8.71 5.49
CA SER A 79 1.46 10.03 5.99
C SER A 79 2.67 10.95 6.14
N GLU A 80 3.78 10.42 6.66
CA GLU A 80 5.06 11.13 6.81
C GLU A 80 5.68 11.51 5.45
N ARG A 81 5.69 10.58 4.49
CA ARG A 81 6.25 10.80 3.14
C ARG A 81 5.43 11.84 2.37
N LYS A 82 4.09 11.73 2.38
CA LYS A 82 3.21 12.74 1.75
C LYS A 82 3.39 14.12 2.40
N SER A 83 3.47 14.20 3.73
CA SER A 83 3.73 15.46 4.45
C SER A 83 5.08 16.08 4.08
N SER A 84 6.13 15.26 3.98
CA SER A 84 7.46 15.69 3.56
C SER A 84 7.49 16.20 2.12
N GLN A 85 6.82 15.51 1.19
CA GLN A 85 6.68 15.94 -0.20
C GLN A 85 5.93 17.28 -0.31
N LEU A 86 4.82 17.43 0.41
CA LEU A 86 4.08 18.69 0.47
C LEU A 86 4.94 19.84 1.01
N THR A 87 5.74 19.57 2.04
CA THR A 87 6.67 20.57 2.60
C THR A 87 7.74 20.97 1.58
N GLN A 88 8.34 20.01 0.87
CA GLN A 88 9.32 20.27 -0.18
C GLN A 88 8.74 21.08 -1.35
N ILE A 89 7.49 20.78 -1.75
CA ILE A 89 6.77 21.54 -2.77
C ILE A 89 6.54 22.97 -2.29
N VAL A 90 6.01 23.17 -1.09
CA VAL A 90 5.79 24.52 -0.54
C VAL A 90 7.09 25.32 -0.47
N GLN A 91 8.21 24.69 -0.10
CA GLN A 91 9.52 25.33 -0.10
C GLN A 91 10.00 25.69 -1.53
N THR A 92 9.80 24.79 -2.49
CA THR A 92 10.16 24.98 -3.90
C THR A 92 9.29 26.04 -4.59
N PHE A 93 8.02 26.13 -4.20
CA PHE A 93 7.02 27.07 -4.72
C PHE A 93 6.75 28.23 -3.76
N SER A 94 7.80 28.66 -3.02
CA SER A 94 7.80 29.97 -2.35
C SER A 94 7.39 31.06 -3.37
N PRO A 95 6.63 32.10 -2.96
CA PRO A 95 5.95 32.99 -3.90
C PRO A 95 6.97 33.61 -4.86
N LEU A 96 6.72 33.44 -6.16
CA LEU A 96 7.41 34.20 -7.19
C LEU A 96 7.25 35.70 -6.89
N PRO A 97 8.30 36.53 -7.06
CA PRO A 97 8.13 37.98 -7.03
C PRO A 97 6.99 38.36 -7.98
N ALA A 98 6.24 39.41 -7.64
CA ALA A 98 4.90 39.74 -8.15
C ALA A 98 4.73 39.88 -9.69
N ASP A 99 5.79 39.68 -10.46
CA ASP A 99 5.89 39.87 -11.92
C ASP A 99 5.93 38.55 -12.72
N SER A 100 5.62 37.40 -12.11
CA SER A 100 5.76 36.09 -12.78
C SER A 100 4.44 35.57 -13.35
N GLU A 101 4.29 35.62 -14.68
CA GLU A 101 3.11 35.20 -15.43
C GLU A 101 3.05 33.69 -15.77
N GLN A 102 3.88 32.84 -15.16
CA GLN A 102 3.83 31.41 -15.45
C GLN A 102 2.81 30.67 -14.57
N PRO A 103 1.79 30.03 -15.17
CA PRO A 103 0.87 29.19 -14.42
C PRO A 103 1.61 27.95 -13.90
N VAL A 104 1.70 27.81 -12.58
CA VAL A 104 2.23 26.61 -11.93
C VAL A 104 1.24 25.47 -12.15
N VAL A 105 1.57 24.54 -13.05
CA VAL A 105 0.82 23.30 -13.21
C VAL A 105 1.24 22.34 -12.10
N ILE A 106 0.47 22.30 -11.02
CA ILE A 106 0.62 21.27 -9.98
C ILE A 106 0.15 19.94 -10.59
N SER A 107 1.08 19.16 -11.14
CA SER A 107 0.83 17.76 -11.46
C SER A 107 0.35 17.06 -10.18
N LYS A 108 -0.78 16.35 -10.26
CA LYS A 108 -1.38 15.63 -9.13
C LYS A 108 -0.38 14.62 -8.56
N LEU A 109 0.27 14.94 -7.44
CA LEU A 109 1.21 14.04 -6.75
C LEU A 109 0.58 12.73 -6.32
N ASP A 110 -0.75 12.68 -6.24
CA ASP A 110 -1.51 11.51 -5.79
C ASP A 110 -1.39 10.29 -6.71
N GLU A 111 -0.74 10.40 -7.89
CA GLU A 111 -0.65 9.31 -8.87
C GLU A 111 0.67 8.51 -8.83
N LEU A 112 1.67 8.93 -8.06
CA LEU A 112 2.93 8.19 -7.89
C LEU A 112 2.89 7.34 -6.63
N SER A 113 2.94 6.02 -6.81
CA SER A 113 3.16 5.06 -5.72
C SER A 113 4.42 5.46 -4.94
N VAL A 114 4.26 5.76 -3.66
CA VAL A 114 5.38 6.15 -2.77
C VAL A 114 6.09 4.95 -2.16
N PHE A 115 5.55 3.75 -2.36
CA PHE A 115 6.17 2.50 -1.93
C PHE A 115 6.78 1.74 -3.09
N GLN A 116 7.93 1.13 -2.82
CA GLN A 116 8.55 0.14 -3.70
C GLN A 116 8.36 -1.27 -3.13
N THR A 117 8.28 -2.27 -4.01
CA THR A 117 8.14 -3.68 -3.62
C THR A 117 9.27 -4.14 -2.69
N ALA A 118 10.50 -3.69 -2.93
CA ALA A 118 11.65 -4.03 -2.09
C ALA A 118 11.49 -3.51 -0.65
N GLU A 119 10.97 -2.30 -0.48
CA GLU A 119 10.73 -1.70 0.85
C GLU A 119 9.69 -2.52 1.64
N ILE A 120 8.61 -2.93 0.99
CA ILE A 120 7.57 -3.75 1.62
C ILE A 120 8.13 -5.11 2.04
N LEU A 121 8.91 -5.75 1.17
CA LEU A 121 9.52 -7.05 1.45
C LEU A 121 10.50 -6.97 2.61
N GLN A 122 11.34 -5.92 2.65
CA GLN A 122 12.26 -5.68 3.76
C GLN A 122 11.49 -5.48 5.08
N LEU A 123 10.44 -4.66 5.07
CA LEU A 123 9.63 -4.43 6.28
C LEU A 123 9.01 -5.73 6.82
N ILE A 124 8.48 -6.58 5.94
CA ILE A 124 7.94 -7.88 6.34
C ILE A 124 9.05 -8.76 6.93
N GLN A 125 10.25 -8.76 6.34
CA GLN A 125 11.39 -9.55 6.81
C GLN A 125 11.85 -9.11 8.20
N GLU A 126 11.93 -7.81 8.45
CA GLU A 126 12.33 -7.23 9.74
C GLU A 126 11.36 -7.60 10.85
N GLN A 127 10.06 -7.71 10.53
CA GLN A 127 9.00 -8.02 11.49
C GLN A 127 8.82 -9.54 11.70
N ASP A 128 8.88 -10.37 10.65
CA ASP A 128 8.74 -11.82 10.74
C ASP A 128 9.30 -12.57 9.53
N THR A 129 10.43 -13.26 9.74
CA THR A 129 11.11 -14.06 8.70
C THR A 129 10.23 -15.18 8.12
N GLU A 130 9.35 -15.78 8.92
CA GLU A 130 8.45 -16.85 8.46
C GLU A 130 7.43 -16.32 7.44
N MET A 131 6.79 -15.20 7.77
CA MET A 131 5.86 -14.50 6.88
C MET A 131 6.57 -14.02 5.62
N TYR A 132 7.79 -13.49 5.71
CA TYR A 132 8.60 -13.13 4.55
C TYR A 132 8.84 -14.31 3.61
N ASN A 133 9.31 -15.44 4.15
CA ASN A 133 9.56 -16.65 3.35
C ASN A 133 8.27 -17.18 2.70
N PHE A 134 7.14 -17.08 3.39
CA PHE A 134 5.84 -17.42 2.83
C PHE A 134 5.47 -16.52 1.65
N VAL A 135 5.65 -15.20 1.80
CA VAL A 135 5.38 -14.20 0.77
C VAL A 135 6.22 -14.46 -0.48
N ILE A 136 7.54 -14.58 -0.33
CA ILE A 136 8.46 -14.85 -1.46
C ILE A 136 8.07 -16.13 -2.20
N LYS A 137 7.81 -17.21 -1.47
CA LYS A 137 7.42 -18.50 -2.08
C LYS A 137 6.14 -18.42 -2.92
N TRP A 138 5.21 -17.55 -2.55
CA TRP A 138 3.95 -17.35 -3.28
C TRP A 138 4.06 -16.30 -4.40
N MET A 139 5.03 -15.39 -4.33
CA MET A 139 5.31 -14.46 -5.41
C MET A 139 5.94 -15.16 -6.63
N CYS A 140 6.74 -16.21 -6.42
CA CYS A 140 7.38 -16.99 -7.49
C CYS A 140 6.50 -18.08 -8.12
N LYS A 141 5.21 -18.15 -7.74
CA LYS A 141 4.21 -19.09 -8.28
C LYS A 141 3.19 -18.34 -9.15
#